data_AF-A0A1H8J7I1-F1
#
_entry.id   AF-A0A1H8J7I1-F1
#
_cell.length_a   1.000
_cell.length_b   1.000
_cell.length_c   1.000
_cell.angle_alpha   90.00
_cell.angle_beta   90.00
_cell.angle_gamma   90.00
#
_symmetry.space_group_name_H-M   'P 1'
#
loop_
_entity.id
_entity.type
_entity.pdbx_description
1 polymer ?
#
loop_
_entity_poly.entity_id
_entity_poly.type
_entity_poly.pdbx_seq_one_letter_code
_entity_poly.pdbx_strand_id
1 'polypeptide(L)'
;MPCGSLMVWWRGWRVAKRLLSVIAATGSLACAGVSTASPSLIDLECRVVEARACGEGKICQSAKGDVGQSYSFDLAAMTYRAPTDQGAITDVRTDDKFMTFELGGGRLYVHKDVGEGDAFTSYLYLSPQDMRKLQCTASYDLTVTEAEASARRGLAGHYYLSGVMETGSELLLRPDGSFAWLMSYGAVDQEAQGKWRIDGDAVLLDARSGGDGQKAFRQLRLRLDHGALLLNGAVRGRYERHP
;
A
#
# COMPACT_ATOMS: atom_id res chain seq x y z
N MET A 1 -48.32 -44.27 -16.67
CA MET A 1 -48.63 -44.48 -18.11
C MET A 1 -47.40 -44.05 -18.89
N PRO A 2 -46.76 -44.95 -19.67
CA PRO A 2 -45.33 -44.87 -19.98
C PRO A 2 -45.02 -44.41 -21.42
N CYS A 3 -43.72 -44.39 -21.72
CA CYS A 3 -43.03 -44.31 -23.03
C CYS A 3 -42.90 -42.89 -23.62
N GLY A 4 -41.71 -42.34 -23.90
CA GLY A 4 -40.36 -42.91 -24.02
C GLY A 4 -39.93 -43.04 -25.49
N SER A 5 -38.84 -42.35 -25.84
CA SER A 5 -38.00 -42.49 -27.05
C SER A 5 -38.64 -41.99 -28.36
N LEU A 6 -37.94 -41.55 -29.41
CA LEU A 6 -36.62 -41.93 -29.92
C LEU A 6 -35.95 -40.79 -30.72
N MET A 7 -34.62 -40.83 -30.68
CA MET A 7 -33.63 -40.14 -31.50
C MET A 7 -33.52 -40.81 -32.89
N VAL A 8 -33.02 -40.09 -33.93
CA VAL A 8 -32.22 -40.54 -35.12
C VAL A 8 -32.32 -39.43 -36.20
N TRP A 9 -31.28 -38.60 -36.42
CA TRP A 9 -30.09 -38.74 -37.30
C TRP A 9 -30.29 -38.57 -38.83
N TRP A 10 -29.92 -37.37 -39.29
CA TRP A 10 -28.97 -37.01 -40.38
C TRP A 10 -29.14 -37.50 -41.84
N ARG A 11 -29.20 -36.51 -42.76
CA ARG A 11 -28.56 -36.33 -44.11
C ARG A 11 -29.41 -35.27 -44.84
N GLY A 12 -28.97 -34.32 -45.65
CA GLY A 12 -27.71 -33.94 -46.28
C GLY A 12 -28.07 -33.00 -47.46
N TRP A 13 -27.50 -31.78 -47.47
CA TRP A 13 -27.30 -30.82 -48.58
C TRP A 13 -28.33 -30.60 -49.73
N ARG A 14 -28.86 -29.36 -49.86
CA ARG A 14 -28.39 -28.31 -50.80
C ARG A 14 -29.24 -27.03 -50.80
N VAL A 15 -28.55 -25.91 -50.59
CA VAL A 15 -28.71 -24.52 -51.09
C VAL A 15 -30.04 -24.09 -51.73
N ALA A 16 -30.69 -23.07 -51.16
CA ALA A 16 -31.36 -22.01 -51.90
C ALA A 16 -31.42 -20.71 -51.08
N LYS A 17 -30.79 -19.65 -51.62
CA LYS A 17 -30.82 -18.25 -51.15
C LYS A 17 -32.25 -17.73 -51.01
N ARG A 18 -32.55 -17.01 -49.92
CA ARG A 18 -33.45 -15.86 -49.93
C ARG A 18 -33.09 -14.88 -48.80
N LEU A 19 -33.13 -13.61 -49.18
CA LEU A 19 -32.70 -12.42 -48.46
C LEU A 19 -33.64 -12.02 -47.32
N LEU A 20 -33.17 -11.04 -46.52
CA LEU A 20 -33.85 -10.18 -45.54
C LEU A 20 -33.92 -10.76 -44.12
N SER A 21 -33.51 -10.11 -43.03
CA SER A 21 -33.15 -8.71 -42.79
C SER A 21 -32.10 -8.63 -41.68
N VAL A 22 -31.13 -7.73 -41.86
CA VAL A 22 -30.20 -7.30 -40.82
C VAL A 22 -30.97 -6.41 -39.85
N ILE A 23 -31.22 -6.90 -38.62
CA ILE A 23 -31.48 -6.01 -37.49
C ILE A 23 -30.12 -5.66 -36.90
N ALA A 24 -29.66 -4.45 -37.21
CA ALA A 24 -28.52 -3.83 -36.55
C ALA A 24 -28.94 -3.49 -35.12
N ALA A 25 -28.75 -4.43 -34.20
CA ALA A 25 -28.66 -4.10 -32.78
C ALA A 25 -27.23 -3.59 -32.53
N THR A 26 -27.03 -2.29 -32.66
CA THR A 26 -25.89 -1.57 -32.07
C THR A 26 -26.02 -1.64 -30.55
N GLY A 27 -25.76 -2.82 -30.00
CA GLY A 27 -25.44 -3.00 -28.60
C GLY A 27 -23.95 -2.72 -28.46
N SER A 28 -23.58 -1.45 -28.32
CA SER A 28 -22.29 -1.08 -27.77
C SER A 28 -22.25 -1.59 -26.33
N LEU A 29 -21.83 -2.85 -26.16
CA LEU A 29 -21.23 -3.29 -24.91
C LEU A 29 -19.94 -2.48 -24.79
N ALA A 30 -20.04 -1.33 -24.13
CA ALA A 30 -18.87 -0.72 -23.52
C ALA A 30 -18.24 -1.82 -22.66
N CYS A 31 -17.09 -2.33 -23.09
CA CYS A 31 -16.17 -2.96 -22.18
C CYS A 31 -15.90 -1.89 -21.11
N ALA A 32 -16.63 -1.93 -20.01
CA ALA A 32 -16.08 -1.47 -18.75
C ALA A 32 -14.87 -2.38 -18.54
N GLY A 33 -13.71 -1.93 -19.03
CA GLY A 33 -12.45 -2.40 -18.55
C GLY A 33 -12.50 -2.13 -17.06
N VAL A 34 -12.88 -3.14 -16.29
CA VAL A 34 -12.56 -3.19 -14.88
C VAL A 34 -11.04 -3.24 -14.91
N SER A 35 -10.41 -2.06 -14.82
CA SER A 35 -9.03 -1.98 -14.38
C SER A 35 -9.06 -2.65 -13.02
N THR A 36 -8.66 -3.91 -12.98
CA THR A 36 -8.34 -4.60 -11.75
C THR A 36 -7.14 -3.85 -11.22
N ALA A 37 -7.43 -2.86 -10.39
CA ALA A 37 -6.49 -2.24 -9.49
C ALA A 37 -5.61 -3.35 -8.91
N SER A 38 -4.32 -3.36 -9.21
CA SER A 38 -3.40 -4.27 -8.54
C SER A 38 -3.52 -4.04 -7.04
N PRO A 39 -3.72 -5.09 -6.24
CA PRO A 39 -3.94 -4.94 -4.82
C PRO A 39 -2.67 -4.41 -4.15
N SER A 40 -2.82 -3.63 -3.09
CA SER A 40 -1.70 -2.97 -2.41
C SER A 40 -1.06 -3.88 -1.38
N LEU A 41 0.26 -3.97 -1.34
CA LEU A 41 0.97 -4.72 -0.31
C LEU A 41 0.84 -4.02 1.06
N ILE A 42 0.29 -4.71 2.06
CA ILE A 42 0.09 -4.18 3.43
C ILE A 42 1.10 -4.74 4.42
N ASP A 43 1.48 -6.00 4.27
CA ASP A 43 2.35 -6.68 5.22
C ASP A 43 3.19 -7.76 4.53
N LEU A 44 4.42 -7.95 5.03
CA LEU A 44 5.34 -8.96 4.54
C LEU A 44 5.98 -9.70 5.72
N GLU A 45 5.70 -11.00 5.80
CA GLU A 45 6.25 -11.91 6.79
C GLU A 45 7.32 -12.79 6.16
N CYS A 46 8.55 -12.74 6.66
CA CYS A 46 9.72 -13.35 6.06
C CYS A 46 10.46 -14.25 7.04
N ARG A 47 10.99 -15.37 6.55
CA ARG A 47 11.89 -16.26 7.30
C ARG A 47 13.23 -16.39 6.60
N VAL A 48 14.33 -16.33 7.35
CA VAL A 48 15.67 -16.59 6.82
C VAL A 48 15.79 -18.07 6.45
N VAL A 49 16.03 -18.33 5.17
CA VAL A 49 16.31 -19.67 4.64
C VAL A 49 17.79 -19.87 4.34
N GLU A 50 18.54 -18.79 4.14
CA GLU A 50 20.00 -18.84 3.93
C GLU A 50 20.65 -17.55 4.45
N ALA A 51 21.80 -17.68 5.10
CA ALA A 51 22.59 -16.54 5.56
C ALA A 51 23.99 -16.62 4.94
N ARG A 52 24.44 -15.52 4.32
CA ARG A 52 25.74 -15.43 3.65
C ARG A 52 26.52 -14.20 4.09
N ALA A 53 27.79 -14.40 4.39
CA ALA A 53 28.77 -13.34 4.63
C ALA A 53 29.88 -13.43 3.58
N CYS A 54 30.13 -12.33 2.88
CA CYS A 54 31.11 -12.21 1.81
C CYS A 54 32.30 -11.40 2.32
N GLY A 55 33.47 -12.02 2.46
CA GLY A 55 34.70 -11.24 2.70
C GLY A 55 35.04 -10.39 1.48
N GLU A 56 35.69 -9.25 1.70
CA GLU A 56 36.13 -8.34 0.63
C GLU A 56 36.92 -9.11 -0.45
N GLY A 57 36.39 -9.13 -1.69
CA GLY A 57 36.97 -9.86 -2.82
C GLY A 57 36.93 -11.40 -2.76
N LYS A 58 36.14 -12.01 -1.85
CA LYS A 58 36.05 -13.47 -1.66
C LYS A 58 34.65 -14.02 -1.92
N ILE A 59 34.59 -15.34 -2.15
CA ILE A 59 33.35 -16.12 -2.27
C ILE A 59 32.58 -16.05 -0.94
N CYS A 60 31.30 -15.74 -1.02
CA CYS A 60 30.41 -15.69 0.14
C CYS A 60 30.31 -17.07 0.83
N GLN A 61 30.49 -17.08 2.15
CA GLN A 61 30.37 -18.28 2.98
C GLN A 61 29.06 -18.26 3.76
N SER A 62 28.57 -19.44 4.15
CA SER A 62 27.39 -19.56 5.02
C SER A 62 27.68 -18.96 6.40
N ALA A 63 26.87 -18.00 6.82
CA ALA A 63 26.94 -17.42 8.16
C ALA A 63 26.11 -18.29 9.13
N LYS A 64 26.72 -18.78 10.21
CA LYS A 64 26.02 -19.52 11.27
C LYS A 64 25.30 -18.54 12.19
N GLY A 65 24.00 -18.75 12.44
CA GLY A 65 23.26 -18.07 13.51
C GLY A 65 21.86 -17.59 13.14
N ASP A 66 21.63 -17.25 11.86
CA ASP A 66 20.43 -16.49 11.48
C ASP A 66 19.35 -17.32 10.77
N VAL A 67 19.65 -18.54 10.36
CA VAL A 67 18.67 -19.40 9.68
C VAL A 67 17.49 -19.70 10.60
N GLY A 68 16.28 -19.50 10.09
CA GLY A 68 15.04 -19.69 10.84
C GLY A 68 14.54 -18.45 11.59
N GLN A 69 15.34 -17.37 11.66
CA GLN A 69 14.88 -16.09 12.20
C GLN A 69 13.78 -15.48 11.34
N SER A 70 12.83 -14.80 11.99
CA SER A 70 11.70 -14.14 11.33
C SER A 70 11.88 -12.62 11.28
N TYR A 71 11.40 -12.04 10.19
CA TYR A 71 11.35 -10.61 9.93
C TYR A 71 9.94 -10.26 9.46
N SER A 72 9.36 -9.21 10.02
CA SER A 72 8.06 -8.68 9.57
C SER A 72 8.22 -7.23 9.14
N PHE A 73 7.51 -6.86 8.08
CA PHE A 73 7.49 -5.51 7.54
C PHE A 73 6.03 -5.08 7.40
N ASP A 74 5.60 -4.19 8.29
CA ASP A 74 4.29 -3.56 8.23
C ASP A 74 4.42 -2.30 7.36
N LEU A 75 4.15 -2.47 6.07
CA LEU A 75 4.23 -1.38 5.08
C LEU A 75 3.08 -0.38 5.28
N ALA A 76 2.02 -0.80 5.96
CA ALA A 76 0.88 0.02 6.31
C ALA A 76 1.20 0.94 7.51
N ALA A 77 2.14 0.56 8.37
CA ALA A 77 2.65 1.37 9.48
C ALA A 77 4.02 2.01 9.20
N MET A 78 4.68 1.70 8.07
CA MET A 78 6.10 2.00 7.81
C MET A 78 7.00 1.53 8.95
N THR A 79 6.80 0.30 9.43
CA THR A 79 7.64 -0.27 10.48
C THR A 79 8.13 -1.64 10.10
N TYR A 80 9.24 -2.05 10.70
CA TYR A 80 9.73 -3.41 10.60
C TYR A 80 10.06 -3.94 12.00
N ARG A 81 9.98 -5.26 12.14
CA ARG A 81 10.46 -5.99 13.32
C ARG A 81 11.38 -7.11 12.85
N ALA A 82 12.62 -7.03 13.31
CA ALA A 82 13.67 -8.01 13.16
C ALA A 82 13.88 -8.76 14.50
N PRO A 83 14.70 -9.82 14.53
CA PRO A 83 14.88 -10.66 15.71
C PRO A 83 15.38 -9.92 16.97
N THR A 84 16.23 -8.93 16.79
CA THR A 84 16.85 -8.14 17.88
C THR A 84 16.64 -6.64 17.72
N ASP A 85 15.78 -6.23 16.79
CA ASP A 85 15.63 -4.82 16.40
C ASP A 85 14.24 -4.54 15.85
N GLN A 86 13.78 -3.31 15.98
CA GLN A 86 12.55 -2.82 15.36
C GLN A 86 12.70 -1.33 15.09
N GLY A 87 12.07 -0.84 14.04
CA GLY A 87 12.18 0.58 13.72
C GLY A 87 11.27 1.01 12.59
N ALA A 88 11.49 2.24 12.14
CA ALA A 88 10.78 2.80 11.01
C ALA A 88 11.44 2.39 9.68
N ILE A 89 10.59 2.19 8.69
CA ILE A 89 10.93 2.20 7.27
C ILE A 89 10.85 3.67 6.85
N THR A 90 11.96 4.23 6.39
CA THR A 90 12.07 5.67 6.09
C THR A 90 11.83 5.97 4.62
N ASP A 91 12.05 4.99 3.74
CA ASP A 91 11.81 5.12 2.30
C ASP A 91 11.40 3.76 1.72
N VAL A 92 10.57 3.80 0.67
CA VAL A 92 10.17 2.63 -0.12
C VAL A 92 10.26 2.99 -1.59
N ARG A 93 11.20 2.35 -2.29
CA ARG A 93 11.40 2.53 -3.74
C ARG A 93 10.96 1.28 -4.47
N THR A 94 10.20 1.45 -5.53
CA THR A 94 9.79 0.33 -6.40
C THR A 94 10.33 0.57 -7.80
N ASP A 95 11.04 -0.41 -8.34
CA ASP A 95 11.36 -0.53 -9.75
C ASP A 95 10.65 -1.74 -10.35
N ASP A 96 10.73 -1.94 -11.67
CA ASP A 96 10.01 -3.00 -12.41
C ASP A 96 10.26 -4.43 -11.86
N LYS A 97 11.26 -4.64 -11.00
CA LYS A 97 11.66 -5.97 -10.50
C LYS A 97 11.94 -6.00 -9.00
N PHE A 98 12.04 -4.86 -8.33
CA PHE A 98 12.47 -4.79 -6.95
C PHE A 98 11.72 -3.71 -6.16
N MET A 99 11.39 -4.05 -4.93
CA MET A 99 10.93 -3.11 -3.92
C MET A 99 12.02 -2.99 -2.84
N THR A 100 12.60 -1.81 -2.71
CA THR A 100 13.68 -1.53 -1.76
C THR A 100 13.15 -0.72 -0.59
N PHE A 101 13.36 -1.21 0.63
CA PHE A 101 13.05 -0.49 1.87
C PHE A 101 14.33 0.08 2.47
N GLU A 102 14.32 1.36 2.79
CA GLU A 102 15.33 1.97 3.64
C GLU A 102 14.89 1.85 5.10
N LEU A 103 15.69 1.16 5.91
CA LEU A 103 15.45 0.97 7.33
C LEU A 103 16.29 1.97 8.13
N GLY A 104 15.80 2.37 9.31
CA GLY A 104 16.57 3.19 10.24
C GLY A 104 18.01 2.67 10.44
N GLY A 105 18.97 3.58 10.33
CA GLY A 105 20.41 3.28 10.40
C GLY A 105 21.08 2.98 9.05
N GLY A 106 20.44 3.30 7.91
CA GLY A 106 21.03 3.18 6.57
C GLY A 106 21.08 1.77 6.00
N ARG A 107 20.32 0.83 6.58
CA ARG A 107 20.22 -0.55 6.09
C ARG A 107 19.20 -0.62 4.96
N LEU A 108 19.46 -1.46 3.96
CA LEU A 108 18.62 -1.62 2.79
C LEU A 108 18.06 -3.04 2.71
N TYR A 109 16.75 -3.15 2.67
CA TYR A 109 16.08 -4.40 2.33
C TYR A 109 15.69 -4.37 0.86
N VAL A 110 16.03 -5.39 0.08
CA VAL A 110 15.64 -5.49 -1.32
C VAL A 110 14.73 -6.70 -1.50
N HIS A 111 13.44 -6.42 -1.65
CA HIS A 111 12.44 -7.37 -2.11
C HIS A 111 12.56 -7.51 -3.63
N LYS A 112 12.53 -8.73 -4.16
CA LYS A 112 12.37 -8.92 -5.61
C LYS A 112 10.89 -9.11 -5.89
N ASP A 113 10.31 -8.19 -6.66
CA ASP A 113 8.97 -8.34 -7.20
C ASP A 113 9.01 -9.38 -8.33
N VAL A 114 8.09 -10.35 -8.33
CA VAL A 114 8.03 -11.32 -9.43
C VAL A 114 6.61 -11.80 -9.69
N GLY A 115 6.09 -11.36 -10.84
CA GLY A 115 4.96 -11.97 -11.53
C GLY A 115 5.29 -13.31 -12.22
N GLU A 116 6.11 -14.17 -11.62
CA GLU A 116 6.36 -15.54 -12.13
C GLU A 116 6.53 -16.55 -10.98
N GLY A 117 5.39 -16.98 -10.44
CA GLY A 117 5.12 -18.39 -10.12
C GLY A 117 5.85 -19.12 -8.98
N ASP A 118 6.93 -18.59 -8.41
CA ASP A 118 7.65 -19.26 -7.30
C ASP A 118 7.74 -18.39 -6.03
N ALA A 119 7.76 -19.05 -4.88
CA ALA A 119 7.71 -18.42 -3.55
C ALA A 119 8.74 -17.27 -3.40
N PHE A 120 8.24 -16.10 -3.01
CA PHE A 120 8.91 -14.81 -2.82
C PHE A 120 10.26 -14.92 -2.11
N THR A 121 11.31 -15.17 -2.88
CA THR A 121 12.69 -15.18 -2.40
C THR A 121 13.18 -13.73 -2.36
N SER A 122 13.31 -13.18 -1.15
CA SER A 122 13.78 -11.81 -0.91
C SER A 122 15.21 -11.79 -0.38
N TYR A 123 15.90 -10.67 -0.51
CA TYR A 123 17.28 -10.52 -0.03
C TYR A 123 17.38 -9.31 0.91
N LEU A 124 17.74 -9.55 2.17
CA LEU A 124 18.04 -8.49 3.13
C LEU A 124 19.56 -8.24 3.12
N TYR A 125 19.97 -7.01 2.81
CA TYR A 125 21.36 -6.58 2.86
C TYR A 125 21.61 -5.78 4.13
N LEU A 126 22.30 -6.39 5.09
CA LEU A 126 22.72 -5.71 6.32
C LEU A 126 23.96 -4.83 6.05
N SER A 127 24.79 -5.24 5.08
CA SER A 127 25.89 -4.46 4.50
C SER A 127 26.19 -4.99 3.09
N PRO A 128 27.07 -4.34 2.30
CA PRO A 128 27.52 -4.88 1.01
C PRO A 128 28.15 -6.28 1.10
N GLN A 129 28.61 -6.66 2.30
CA GLN A 129 29.29 -7.92 2.59
C GLN A 129 28.42 -8.90 3.39
N ASP A 130 27.20 -8.51 3.80
CA ASP A 130 26.37 -9.34 4.67
C ASP A 130 24.92 -9.38 4.19
N MET A 131 24.47 -10.56 3.73
CA MET A 131 23.15 -10.74 3.11
C MET A 131 22.40 -11.97 3.64
N ARG A 132 21.07 -11.87 3.69
CA ARG A 132 20.17 -12.96 4.07
C ARG A 132 19.21 -13.24 2.92
N LYS A 133 19.06 -14.52 2.55
CA LYS A 133 17.99 -14.98 1.66
C LYS A 133 16.78 -15.32 2.53
N LEU A 134 15.65 -14.73 2.19
CA LEU A 134 14.41 -14.85 2.94
C LEU A 134 13.36 -15.52 2.06
N GLN A 135 12.50 -16.32 2.67
CA GLN A 135 11.25 -16.76 2.07
C GLN A 135 10.11 -16.00 2.73
N CYS A 136 9.32 -15.28 1.93
CA CYS A 136 8.30 -14.38 2.44
C CYS A 136 6.89 -14.76 2.00
N THR A 137 5.91 -14.38 2.83
CA THR A 137 4.48 -14.40 2.55
C THR A 137 3.98 -12.97 2.61
N ALA A 138 3.24 -12.56 1.58
CA ALA A 138 2.71 -11.21 1.45
C ALA A 138 1.20 -11.19 1.74
N SER A 139 0.75 -10.17 2.46
CA SER A 139 -0.67 -9.84 2.62
C SER A 139 -0.99 -8.59 1.83
N TYR A 140 -2.11 -8.60 1.10
CA TYR A 140 -2.51 -7.49 0.24
C TYR A 140 -3.90 -6.96 0.61
N ASP A 141 -4.10 -5.65 0.49
CA ASP A 141 -5.42 -5.01 0.51
C ASP A 141 -5.97 -4.96 -0.92
N LEU A 142 -6.99 -5.79 -1.17
CA LEU A 142 -7.66 -5.89 -2.47
C LEU A 142 -8.48 -4.65 -2.84
N THR A 143 -8.65 -3.70 -1.92
CA THR A 143 -9.47 -2.49 -2.12
C THR A 143 -8.67 -1.26 -2.54
N VAL A 144 -7.33 -1.34 -2.56
CA VAL A 144 -6.45 -0.20 -2.85
C VAL A 144 -5.51 -0.54 -4.00
N THR A 145 -5.35 0.37 -4.96
CA THR A 145 -4.37 0.21 -6.05
C THR A 145 -2.94 0.44 -5.57
N GLU A 146 -1.95 -0.28 -6.12
CA GLU A 146 -0.53 -0.05 -5.79
C GLU A 146 -0.08 1.41 -6.04
N ALA A 147 -0.66 2.09 -7.04
CA ALA A 147 -0.42 3.52 -7.29
C ALA A 147 -0.93 4.41 -6.14
N GLU A 148 -2.13 4.13 -5.63
CA GLU A 148 -2.67 4.83 -4.46
C GLU A 148 -1.88 4.50 -3.19
N ALA A 149 -1.44 3.25 -3.00
CA ALA A 149 -0.60 2.87 -1.87
C ALA A 149 0.77 3.55 -1.91
N SER A 150 1.41 3.61 -3.07
CA SER A 150 2.66 4.35 -3.28
C SER A 150 2.49 5.83 -2.97
N ALA A 151 1.41 6.46 -3.47
CA ALA A 151 1.09 7.84 -3.15
C ALA A 151 0.80 8.03 -1.65
N ARG A 152 0.14 7.06 -0.99
CA ARG A 152 -0.11 7.10 0.46
C ARG A 152 1.18 6.98 1.26
N ARG A 153 2.10 6.08 0.90
CA ARG A 153 3.42 5.95 1.52
C ARG A 153 4.22 7.24 1.39
N GLY A 154 4.18 7.89 0.23
CA GLY A 154 4.82 9.20 0.02
C GLY A 154 4.24 10.35 0.86
N LEU A 155 3.01 10.21 1.35
CA LEU A 155 2.34 11.18 2.24
C LEU A 155 2.26 10.72 3.69
N ALA A 156 2.69 9.50 4.00
CA ALA A 156 2.77 9.04 5.37
C ALA A 156 3.78 9.86 6.17
N GLY A 157 3.55 9.99 7.47
CA GLY A 157 4.47 10.63 8.39
C GLY A 157 3.80 11.56 9.40
N HIS A 158 4.63 12.16 10.24
CA HIS A 158 4.27 13.17 11.22
C HIS A 158 4.34 14.55 10.59
N TYR A 159 3.30 15.33 10.82
CA TYR A 159 3.22 16.71 10.37
C TYR A 159 2.90 17.62 11.55
N TYR A 160 3.59 18.75 11.62
CA TYR A 160 3.44 19.73 12.67
C TYR A 160 2.86 21.02 12.09
N LEU A 161 1.88 21.58 12.80
CA LEU A 161 1.25 22.83 12.40
C LEU A 161 2.23 24.00 12.58
N SER A 162 2.46 24.73 11.49
CA SER A 162 3.22 25.98 11.47
C SER A 162 2.36 27.13 10.95
N GLY A 163 2.76 28.36 11.31
CA GLY A 163 2.10 29.59 10.86
C GLY A 163 0.87 30.03 11.66
N VAL A 164 0.49 29.30 12.72
CA VAL A 164 -0.62 29.66 13.62
C VAL A 164 -0.05 29.96 15.01
N MET A 165 -0.31 31.17 15.52
CA MET A 165 0.13 31.54 16.87
C MET A 165 -0.67 30.81 17.95
N GLU A 166 -0.01 30.50 19.06
CA GLU A 166 -0.63 29.95 20.29
C GLU A 166 -1.36 28.61 20.13
N THR A 167 -1.21 27.97 18.97
CA THR A 167 -1.85 26.71 18.63
C THR A 167 -0.78 25.69 18.25
N GLY A 168 -0.67 24.62 19.03
CA GLY A 168 0.11 23.45 18.68
C GLY A 168 -0.80 22.41 18.04
N SER A 169 -0.36 21.75 16.96
CA SER A 169 -1.08 20.60 16.44
C SER A 169 -0.14 19.65 15.71
N GLU A 170 -0.43 18.36 15.85
CA GLU A 170 0.25 17.27 15.18
C GLU A 170 -0.77 16.43 14.41
N LEU A 171 -0.41 16.07 13.18
CA LEU A 171 -1.12 15.15 12.32
C LEU A 171 -0.20 13.99 11.95
N LEU A 172 -0.62 12.78 12.29
CA LEU A 172 0.01 11.55 11.83
C LEU A 172 -0.84 10.92 10.72
N LEU A 173 -0.30 10.86 9.51
CA LEU A 173 -0.85 10.05 8.41
C LEU A 173 -0.14 8.70 8.38
N ARG A 174 -0.89 7.61 8.56
CA ARG A 174 -0.37 6.25 8.42
C ARG A 174 -0.64 5.70 7.01
N PRO A 175 0.28 4.92 6.42
CA PRO A 175 0.10 4.38 5.08
C PRO A 175 -1.11 3.44 4.91
N ASP A 176 -1.58 2.81 5.99
CA ASP A 176 -2.81 2.00 6.06
C ASP A 176 -4.10 2.83 5.81
N GLY A 177 -3.94 4.13 5.55
CA GLY A 177 -5.04 5.06 5.37
C GLY A 177 -5.68 5.48 6.68
N SER A 178 -5.12 5.18 7.85
CA SER A 178 -5.58 5.74 9.13
C SER A 178 -4.82 7.01 9.51
N PHE A 179 -5.46 7.88 10.29
CA PHE A 179 -4.80 9.06 10.83
C PHE A 179 -5.03 9.21 12.32
N ALA A 180 -4.13 9.92 12.98
CA ALA A 180 -4.32 10.50 14.30
C ALA A 180 -4.01 12.00 14.25
N TRP A 181 -4.81 12.81 14.92
CA TRP A 181 -4.69 14.25 14.95
C TRP A 181 -4.90 14.75 16.37
N LEU A 182 -4.06 15.68 16.81
CA LEU A 182 -4.13 16.33 18.12
C LEU A 182 -3.92 17.84 17.92
N MET A 183 -4.67 18.66 18.64
CA MET A 183 -4.47 20.11 18.70
C MET A 183 -4.66 20.60 20.13
N SER A 184 -3.79 21.52 20.54
CA SER A 184 -3.86 22.24 21.79
C SER A 184 -3.91 23.74 21.52
N TYR A 185 -4.90 24.41 22.10
CA TYR A 185 -5.02 25.87 22.11
C TYR A 185 -5.41 26.34 23.52
N GLY A 186 -4.53 27.08 24.18
CA GLY A 186 -4.73 27.50 25.58
C GLY A 186 -4.95 26.28 26.49
N ALA A 187 -6.15 26.18 27.08
CA ALA A 187 -6.56 25.07 27.95
C ALA A 187 -7.44 24.03 27.25
N VAL A 188 -7.58 24.11 25.92
CA VAL A 188 -8.42 23.23 25.11
C VAL A 188 -7.55 22.27 24.33
N ASP A 189 -7.75 20.97 24.59
CA ASP A 189 -7.18 19.88 23.80
C ASP A 189 -8.28 19.21 22.98
N GLN A 190 -7.99 18.95 21.71
CA GLN A 190 -8.88 18.24 20.80
C GLN A 190 -8.11 17.14 20.09
N GLU A 191 -8.79 16.01 19.89
CA GLU A 191 -8.25 14.88 19.14
C GLU A 191 -9.24 14.36 18.11
N ALA A 192 -8.70 13.77 17.05
CA ALA A 192 -9.47 13.06 16.05
C ALA A 192 -8.66 11.88 15.50
N GLN A 193 -9.35 10.76 15.27
CA GLN A 193 -8.78 9.61 14.59
C GLN A 193 -9.78 9.12 13.55
N GLY A 194 -9.29 8.53 12.47
CA GLY A 194 -10.18 8.10 11.39
C GLY A 194 -9.44 7.53 10.21
N LYS A 195 -10.05 7.66 9.04
CA LYS A 195 -9.45 7.26 7.76
C LYS A 195 -9.14 8.48 6.92
N TRP A 196 -8.09 8.40 6.11
CA TRP A 196 -7.73 9.43 5.17
C TRP A 196 -7.55 8.86 3.77
N ARG A 197 -7.70 9.72 2.78
CA ARG A 197 -7.51 9.39 1.37
C ARG A 197 -7.01 10.59 0.59
N ILE A 198 -6.33 10.31 -0.51
CA ILE A 198 -5.99 11.32 -1.51
C ILE A 198 -7.25 11.57 -2.35
N ASP A 199 -7.54 12.84 -2.61
CA ASP A 199 -8.71 13.30 -3.36
C ASP A 199 -8.32 14.46 -4.29
N GLY A 200 -7.80 14.10 -5.46
CA GLY A 200 -7.22 15.06 -6.41
C GLY A 200 -5.98 15.73 -5.82
N ASP A 201 -6.06 17.04 -5.60
CA ASP A 201 -4.99 17.89 -5.08
C ASP A 201 -5.00 18.02 -3.54
N ALA A 202 -5.73 17.15 -2.83
CA ALA A 202 -5.90 17.23 -1.39
C ALA A 202 -5.83 15.88 -0.70
N VAL A 203 -5.58 15.92 0.61
CA VAL A 203 -5.83 14.85 1.56
C VAL A 203 -7.14 15.13 2.27
N LEU A 204 -8.06 14.16 2.25
CA LEU A 204 -9.29 14.18 3.02
C LEU A 204 -9.12 13.31 4.26
N LEU A 205 -9.43 13.88 5.43
CA LEU A 205 -9.49 13.18 6.71
C LEU A 205 -10.95 12.99 7.12
N ASP A 206 -11.41 11.76 7.23
CA ASP A 206 -12.74 11.38 7.69
C ASP A 206 -12.65 10.87 9.14
N ALA A 207 -13.05 11.71 10.10
CA ALA A 207 -12.95 11.38 11.52
C ALA A 207 -14.00 10.32 11.91
N ARG A 208 -13.55 9.24 12.56
CA ARG A 208 -14.42 8.19 13.11
C ARG A 208 -15.33 8.77 14.18
N SER A 209 -16.59 8.33 14.22
CA SER A 209 -17.51 8.70 15.30
C SER A 209 -17.23 7.82 16.51
N GLY A 210 -16.60 8.38 17.54
CA GLY A 210 -16.63 7.84 18.90
C GLY A 210 -17.85 8.41 19.63
N GLY A 211 -18.50 7.62 20.49
CA GLY A 211 -19.71 8.02 21.22
C GLY A 211 -19.54 9.33 22.02
N ASP A 212 -20.63 10.09 22.10
CA ASP A 212 -20.97 11.29 22.89
C ASP A 212 -19.95 12.44 23.02
N GLY A 213 -18.74 12.34 22.45
CA GLY A 213 -17.76 13.41 22.36
C GLY A 213 -17.92 14.29 21.13
N GLN A 214 -17.81 15.61 21.30
CA GLN A 214 -17.76 16.56 20.19
C GLN A 214 -16.44 16.37 19.42
N LYS A 215 -16.53 15.83 18.20
CA LYS A 215 -15.38 15.71 17.30
C LYS A 215 -14.80 17.09 17.01
N ALA A 216 -13.48 17.19 16.90
CA ALA A 216 -12.82 18.39 16.37
C ALA A 216 -13.34 18.75 14.97
N PHE A 217 -13.60 17.74 14.13
CA PHE A 217 -14.22 17.88 12.83
C PHE A 217 -14.87 16.57 12.38
N ARG A 218 -15.83 16.64 11.45
CA ARG A 218 -16.37 15.46 10.74
C ARG A 218 -15.45 15.04 9.59
N GLN A 219 -15.09 16.02 8.77
CA GLN A 219 -14.18 15.85 7.65
C GLN A 219 -13.29 17.09 7.56
N LEU A 220 -12.01 16.89 7.27
CA LEU A 220 -11.05 17.96 7.02
C LEU A 220 -10.40 17.75 5.65
N ARG A 221 -10.44 18.77 4.78
CA ARG A 221 -9.74 18.77 3.49
C ARG A 221 -8.48 19.61 3.61
N LEU A 222 -7.32 18.98 3.42
CA LEU A 222 -6.02 19.62 3.42
C LEU A 222 -5.45 19.66 2.01
N ARG A 223 -5.17 20.84 1.46
CA ARG A 223 -4.60 20.94 0.11
C ARG A 223 -3.14 20.52 0.12
N LEU A 224 -2.74 19.71 -0.85
CA LEU A 224 -1.34 19.33 -1.06
C LEU A 224 -0.58 20.52 -1.66
N ASP A 225 0.54 20.87 -1.05
CA ASP A 225 1.43 21.93 -1.53
C ASP A 225 2.88 21.57 -1.22
N HIS A 226 3.60 21.07 -2.23
CA HIS A 226 5.04 20.76 -2.12
C HIS A 226 5.40 19.90 -0.90
N GLY A 227 4.58 18.89 -0.58
CA GLY A 227 4.79 17.98 0.57
C GLY A 227 4.26 18.52 1.91
N ALA A 228 3.79 19.77 1.97
CA ALA A 228 3.02 20.31 3.08
C ALA A 228 1.51 20.10 2.86
N LEU A 229 0.75 20.09 3.96
CA LEU A 229 -0.71 19.96 3.97
C LEU A 229 -1.33 21.26 4.48
N LEU A 230 -1.97 22.01 3.59
CA LEU A 230 -2.52 23.33 3.91
C LEU A 230 -3.93 23.22 4.44
N LEU A 231 -4.22 23.90 5.54
CA LEU A 231 -5.57 24.07 6.03
C LEU A 231 -6.36 24.97 5.06
N ASN A 232 -7.51 24.49 4.60
CA ASN A 232 -8.45 25.30 3.84
C ASN A 232 -9.33 26.09 4.83
N GLY A 233 -9.37 27.42 4.74
CA GLY A 233 -10.21 28.26 5.58
C GLY A 233 -9.59 29.62 5.93
N ALA A 234 -10.21 30.33 6.90
CA ALA A 234 -9.77 31.65 7.36
C ALA A 234 -8.45 31.63 8.15
N VAL A 235 -8.05 30.47 8.68
CA VAL A 235 -6.80 30.27 9.43
C VAL A 235 -5.70 29.84 8.47
N ARG A 236 -4.64 30.64 8.37
CA ARG A 236 -3.45 30.37 7.55
C ARG A 236 -2.49 29.46 8.31
N GLY A 237 -2.81 28.17 8.39
CA GLY A 237 -1.92 27.16 8.96
C GLY A 237 -1.46 26.15 7.91
N ARG A 238 -0.23 25.67 8.03
CA ARG A 238 0.29 24.57 7.20
C ARG A 238 0.90 23.49 8.06
N TYR A 239 0.61 22.24 7.72
CA TYR A 239 1.22 21.07 8.33
C TYR A 239 2.47 20.71 7.53
N GLU A 240 3.63 20.73 8.19
CA GLU A 240 4.93 20.46 7.57
C GLU A 240 5.55 19.22 8.21
N ARG A 241 6.25 18.42 7.39
CA ARG A 241 7.11 17.35 7.90
C ARG A 241 8.41 17.97 8.38
N HIS A 242 8.75 17.77 9.65
CA HIS A 242 10.09 18.08 10.12
C HIS A 242 11.02 16.90 9.77
N PRO A 243 12.19 17.15 9.14
CA PRO A 243 13.19 16.12 8.86
C PRO A 243 13.85 15.59 10.13
#